data_AF-A0A7L2PLG5-F1
#
_entry.id   AF-A0A7L2PLG5-F1
#
_cell.length_a   1.000
_cell.length_b   1.000
_cell.length_c   1.000
_cell.angle_alpha   90.00
_cell.angle_beta   90.00
_cell.angle_gamma   90.00
#
_symmetry.space_group_name_H-M   'P 1'
#
loop_
_entity.id
_entity.type
_entity.pdbx_description
1 polymer ?
#
loop_
_entity_poly.entity_id
_entity_poly.type
_entity_poly.pdbx_seq_one_letter_code
_entity_poly.pdbx_strand_id
1 'polypeptide(L)'
;VSKADCYVELKLPTASPSVSRTQVVDNSENPEWNETFRYRIHSAVKNILELTLYDKDVLVSDELTSVIFDVGGVRPGEPLLHTFSLDPEANEELDVEFFLEKCSDPPTEVLTNGVLVVHPRLCLQGTVNKEENAKEKQQGCCEVKVSVPGAYQKQLSIPWTPDNEKDYGTSFVFHVDKEMCPELQVELQQTISVLQDGVNPDIEKHTTVLGLGTVPVNSLPIGEKVDRIISLGEGKSLDMSLKTEESSWDLDIRLGFDLCKEEREFLDKRKKVVSEALRKTLCLKESPPKDEVPVVAVLGSGGGMRALTSLYGSLAGLQQLGLLDAATYLCGISGSTWCLSTLYRDPDWSQKDLRDAIRRAQDTVSSSKAGAFSPERLKYYFQELNAMEIMGRKVSFTDLWGLIVEYFLQQEEDPSKLSDQQEAVKWAQNPYPIYAAVNVRPNMSSGDFAEWCEFTPYEVGFRKYGAFIRTENFDSEFFMGRLVQKHPEPRICFLQGM
;
A
#
# COMPACT_ATOMS: atom_id res chain seq x y z
N VAL A 1 37.15 17.94 24.26
CA VAL A 1 35.80 17.76 23.70
C VAL A 1 35.88 18.30 22.29
N SER A 2 35.76 17.43 21.28
CA SER A 2 35.63 17.88 19.88
C SER A 2 34.28 18.59 19.74
N LYS A 3 34.22 19.58 18.86
CA LYS A 3 32.96 20.25 18.53
C LYS A 3 32.23 19.41 17.49
N ALA A 4 30.91 19.61 17.38
CA ALA A 4 30.09 18.89 16.40
C ALA A 4 30.48 19.25 14.96
N ASP A 5 30.38 18.26 14.07
CA ASP A 5 30.58 18.35 12.64
C ASP A 5 29.20 18.37 11.96
N CYS A 6 28.56 19.53 11.92
CA CYS A 6 27.12 19.63 11.64
C CYS A 6 26.76 19.67 10.15
N TYR A 7 25.66 19.02 9.78
CA TYR A 7 24.97 19.20 8.51
C TYR A 7 23.45 19.08 8.67
N VAL A 8 22.69 19.63 7.71
CA VAL A 8 21.24 19.57 7.70
C VAL A 8 20.77 18.73 6.52
N GLU A 9 19.87 17.78 6.78
CA GLU A 9 19.11 17.07 5.76
C GLU A 9 17.75 17.73 5.55
N LEU A 10 17.36 17.86 4.28
CA LEU A 10 16.10 18.43 3.83
C LEU A 10 15.31 17.37 3.09
N LYS A 11 14.10 17.10 3.57
CA LYS A 11 13.21 16.10 2.99
C LYS A 11 11.84 16.71 2.73
N LEU A 12 11.44 16.71 1.46
CA LEU A 12 10.14 17.18 1.00
C LEU A 12 9.45 16.09 0.16
N PRO A 13 8.79 15.11 0.80
CA PRO A 13 8.32 13.90 0.13
C PRO A 13 7.31 14.12 -1.00
N THR A 14 6.62 15.27 -1.00
CA THR A 14 5.63 15.63 -2.04
C THR A 14 6.24 16.34 -3.26
N ALA A 15 7.54 16.65 -3.23
CA ALA A 15 8.23 17.37 -4.30
C ALA A 15 9.50 16.67 -4.79
N SER A 16 10.15 15.86 -3.95
CA SER A 16 11.34 15.11 -4.34
C SER A 16 11.40 13.75 -3.64
N PRO A 17 11.78 12.69 -4.37
CA PRO A 17 12.06 11.40 -3.76
C PRO A 17 13.45 11.32 -3.11
N SER A 18 14.30 12.31 -3.34
CA SER A 18 15.67 12.35 -2.83
C SER A 18 15.77 13.29 -1.63
N VAL A 19 16.53 12.87 -0.62
CA VAL A 19 16.92 13.74 0.49
C VAL A 19 18.05 14.65 0.01
N SER A 20 17.87 15.95 0.19
CA SER A 20 18.94 16.93 -0.05
C SER A 20 19.70 17.15 1.26
N ARG A 21 20.97 17.51 1.18
CA ARG A 21 21.77 17.80 2.37
C ARG A 21 22.75 18.93 2.11
N THR A 22 23.05 19.69 3.15
CA THR A 22 24.14 20.66 3.13
C THR A 22 25.50 19.97 3.14
N GLN A 23 26.55 20.73 2.90
CA GLN A 23 27.90 20.37 3.28
C GLN A 23 28.02 20.26 4.81
N VAL A 24 29.06 19.55 5.24
CA VAL A 24 29.39 19.40 6.66
C VAL A 24 30.26 20.57 7.05
N VAL A 25 29.91 21.23 8.15
CA VAL A 25 30.74 22.28 8.76
C VAL A 25 31.43 21.67 9.97
N ASP A 26 32.73 21.38 9.80
CA ASP A 26 33.50 20.69 10.83
C ASP A 26 33.77 21.59 12.05
N ASN A 27 33.64 21.02 13.24
CA ASN A 27 34.01 21.58 14.53
C ASN A 27 33.43 22.98 14.83
N SER A 28 32.13 23.18 14.56
CA SER A 28 31.45 24.46 14.80
C SER A 28 30.23 24.32 15.72
N GLU A 29 30.11 25.24 16.69
CA GLU A 29 28.91 25.40 17.53
C GLU A 29 27.89 26.36 16.91
N ASN A 30 28.29 27.12 15.89
CA ASN A 30 27.42 28.03 15.13
C ASN A 30 27.69 27.80 13.64
N PRO A 31 27.26 26.67 13.07
CA PRO A 31 27.50 26.36 11.67
C PRO A 31 26.73 27.31 10.74
N GLU A 32 27.39 27.82 9.70
CA GLU A 32 26.77 28.62 8.63
C GLU A 32 26.96 27.90 7.30
N TRP A 33 25.86 27.38 6.72
CA TRP A 33 25.91 26.66 5.43
C TRP A 33 25.69 27.59 4.24
N ASN A 34 24.72 28.51 4.33
CA ASN A 34 24.35 29.43 3.25
C ASN A 34 24.09 28.74 1.88
N GLU A 35 23.49 27.54 1.93
CA GLU A 35 23.13 26.75 0.75
C GLU A 35 21.65 26.92 0.39
N THR A 36 21.34 26.93 -0.91
CA THR A 36 19.97 27.07 -1.41
C THR A 36 19.54 25.82 -2.15
N PHE A 37 18.42 25.23 -1.71
CA PHE A 37 17.77 24.10 -2.37
C PHE A 37 16.47 24.57 -3.05
N ARG A 38 16.17 24.01 -4.23
CA ARG A 38 14.98 24.37 -5.01
C ARG A 38 14.10 23.16 -5.21
N TYR A 39 12.82 23.33 -4.91
CA TYR A 39 11.80 22.30 -5.07
C TYR A 39 10.63 22.84 -5.90
N ARG A 40 10.07 21.98 -6.74
CA ARG A 40 8.79 22.24 -7.40
C ARG A 40 7.69 21.64 -6.53
N ILE A 41 6.77 22.47 -6.05
CA ILE A 41 5.66 22.03 -5.21
C ILE A 41 4.32 22.18 -5.93
N HIS A 42 3.37 21.31 -5.60
CA HIS A 42 2.02 21.38 -6.14
C HIS A 42 1.04 21.90 -5.08
N SER A 43 0.22 22.89 -5.41
CA SER A 43 -0.67 23.56 -4.44
C SER A 43 -1.85 22.71 -3.98
N ALA A 44 -2.16 21.61 -4.69
CA ALA A 44 -3.23 20.71 -4.30
C ALA A 44 -2.84 19.78 -3.14
N VAL A 45 -1.54 19.58 -2.88
CA VAL A 45 -1.05 18.72 -1.80
C VAL A 45 -0.49 19.55 -0.65
N LYS A 46 -0.48 18.97 0.55
CA LYS A 46 0.18 19.58 1.70
C LYS A 46 1.68 19.36 1.60
N ASN A 47 2.46 20.44 1.55
CA ASN A 47 3.91 20.38 1.34
C ASN A 47 4.62 20.58 2.67
N ILE A 48 4.88 19.48 3.37
CA ILE A 48 5.61 19.49 4.64
C ILE A 48 7.09 19.24 4.38
N LEU A 49 7.91 20.25 4.61
CA LEU A 49 9.36 20.14 4.62
C LEU A 49 9.80 19.68 6.01
N GLU A 50 10.60 18.61 6.04
CA GLU A 50 11.31 18.12 7.22
C GLU A 50 12.77 18.55 7.12
N LEU A 51 13.28 19.16 8.19
CA LEU A 51 14.66 19.60 8.34
C LEU A 51 15.25 18.87 9.54
N THR A 52 16.30 18.07 9.32
CA THR A 52 16.94 17.29 10.38
C THR A 52 18.39 17.68 10.51
N LEU A 53 18.80 18.10 11.71
CA LEU A 53 20.17 18.43 12.04
C LEU A 53 20.91 17.17 12.51
N TYR A 54 22.10 16.95 11.96
CA TYR A 54 22.97 15.82 12.28
C TYR A 54 24.35 16.30 12.74
N ASP A 55 24.94 15.55 13.68
CA ASP A 55 26.37 15.58 13.98
C ASP A 55 27.05 14.43 13.22
N LYS A 56 28.05 14.74 12.40
CA LYS A 56 28.72 13.75 11.56
C LYS A 56 29.80 13.03 12.34
N ASP A 57 29.52 11.78 12.67
CA ASP A 57 30.50 10.86 13.24
C ASP A 57 31.12 9.91 12.21
N VAL A 58 32.29 9.37 12.55
CA VAL A 58 33.07 8.46 11.69
C VAL A 58 32.35 7.14 11.42
N LEU A 59 31.40 6.73 12.27
CA LEU A 59 30.69 5.45 12.18
C LEU A 59 29.20 5.60 11.85
N VAL A 60 28.46 6.38 12.65
CA VAL A 60 27.03 6.63 12.46
C VAL A 60 26.78 8.06 12.90
N SER A 61 26.30 8.94 12.01
CA SER A 61 25.92 10.30 12.37
C SER A 61 24.78 10.28 13.38
N ASP A 62 24.90 11.07 14.43
CA ASP A 62 23.87 11.20 15.47
C ASP A 62 22.82 12.24 15.02
N GLU A 63 21.55 11.83 15.02
CA GLU A 63 20.41 12.74 14.79
C GLU A 63 20.23 13.61 16.03
N LEU A 64 20.39 14.93 15.85
CA LEU A 64 20.27 15.88 16.96
C LEU A 64 18.81 16.29 17.16
N THR A 65 18.17 16.84 16.12
CA THR A 65 16.78 17.32 16.18
C THR A 65 16.17 17.40 14.78
N SER A 66 14.84 17.21 14.69
CA SER A 66 14.05 17.38 13.47
C SER A 66 12.94 18.40 13.67
N VAL A 67 12.76 19.30 12.70
CA VAL A 67 11.68 20.28 12.65
C VAL A 67 10.90 20.16 11.35
N ILE A 68 9.61 20.46 11.40
CA ILE A 68 8.70 20.39 10.25
C ILE A 68 8.07 21.75 9.94
N PHE A 69 7.92 22.06 8.67
CA PHE A 69 7.35 23.32 8.20
C PHE A 69 6.45 23.14 6.97
N ASP A 70 5.28 23.77 6.98
CA ASP A 70 4.36 23.76 5.83
C ASP A 70 4.74 24.87 4.84
N VAL A 71 5.55 24.53 3.85
CA VAL A 71 6.01 25.48 2.82
C VAL A 71 4.87 25.93 1.89
N GLY A 72 3.76 25.19 1.85
CA GLY A 72 2.57 25.58 1.09
C GLY A 72 1.87 26.83 1.65
N GLY A 73 2.13 27.19 2.91
CA GLY A 73 1.60 28.39 3.56
C GLY A 73 2.39 29.68 3.30
N VAL A 74 3.56 29.61 2.66
CA VAL A 74 4.42 30.77 2.39
C VAL A 74 3.77 31.67 1.32
N ARG A 75 3.86 32.99 1.51
CA ARG A 75 3.30 33.96 0.55
C ARG A 75 4.20 34.03 -0.69
N PRO A 76 3.64 33.88 -1.92
CA PRO A 76 4.43 34.01 -3.12
C PRO A 76 5.06 35.41 -3.29
N GLY A 77 6.33 35.46 -3.67
CA GLY A 77 7.06 36.68 -3.98
C GLY A 77 7.63 37.46 -2.79
N GLU A 78 7.39 37.01 -1.55
CA GLU A 78 7.95 37.62 -0.32
C GLU A 78 8.90 36.62 0.36
N PRO A 79 10.17 36.97 0.64
CA PRO A 79 11.05 36.13 1.43
C PRO A 79 10.56 36.06 2.88
N LEU A 80 10.53 34.85 3.43
CA LEU A 80 10.19 34.57 4.82
C LEU A 80 11.42 34.02 5.53
N LEU A 81 12.04 34.85 6.38
CA LEU A 81 13.03 34.38 7.34
C LEU A 81 12.30 33.75 8.53
N HIS A 82 12.66 32.51 8.86
CA HIS A 82 12.09 31.77 9.97
C HIS A 82 13.19 31.15 10.84
N THR A 83 13.08 31.34 12.14
CA THR A 83 13.98 30.79 13.14
C THR A 83 13.25 29.65 13.86
N PHE A 84 13.72 28.43 13.68
CA PHE A 84 13.21 27.26 14.39
C PHE A 84 13.94 27.10 15.72
N SER A 85 13.19 26.99 16.82
CA SER A 85 13.77 26.59 18.11
C SER A 85 13.91 25.07 18.14
N LEU A 86 15.16 24.58 18.21
CA LEU A 86 15.50 23.16 18.25
C LEU A 86 15.46 22.64 19.70
N ASP A 87 16.12 23.37 20.61
CA ASP A 87 16.07 23.13 22.05
C ASP A 87 15.86 24.47 22.80
N PRO A 88 14.66 24.69 23.40
CA PRO A 88 14.37 25.89 24.17
C PRO A 88 15.19 26.04 25.46
N GLU A 89 15.72 24.96 26.02
CA GLU A 89 16.55 24.99 27.24
C GLU A 89 18.01 25.31 26.92
N ALA A 90 18.50 24.87 25.75
CA ALA A 90 19.86 25.12 25.27
C ALA A 90 20.01 26.37 24.37
N ASN A 91 18.89 27.05 24.03
CA ASN A 91 18.84 28.14 23.05
C ASN A 91 19.42 27.73 21.68
N GLU A 92 19.15 26.52 21.25
CA GLU A 92 19.56 26.04 19.92
C GLU A 92 18.52 26.47 18.88
N GLU A 93 18.98 27.15 17.83
CA GLU A 93 18.13 27.73 16.81
C GLU A 93 18.64 27.38 15.40
N LEU A 94 17.71 27.23 14.45
CA LEU A 94 18.00 27.05 13.02
C LEU A 94 17.31 28.15 12.21
N ASP A 95 18.10 29.01 11.60
CA ASP A 95 17.61 30.07 10.71
C ASP A 95 17.49 29.57 9.26
N VAL A 96 16.31 29.75 8.67
CA VAL A 96 16.02 29.36 7.28
C VAL A 96 15.24 30.47 6.58
N GLU A 97 15.67 30.83 5.38
CA GLU A 97 14.91 31.72 4.49
C GLU A 97 14.11 30.90 3.46
N PHE A 98 12.80 31.14 3.40
CA PHE A 98 11.90 30.55 2.41
C PHE A 98 11.49 31.59 1.37
N PHE A 99 11.57 31.23 0.10
CA PHE A 99 11.07 32.06 -1.00
C PHE A 99 10.22 31.20 -1.95
N LEU A 100 8.94 31.58 -2.09
CA LEU A 100 8.02 30.89 -3.00
C LEU A 100 7.78 31.74 -4.25
N GLU A 101 8.05 31.17 -5.42
CA GLU A 101 7.79 31.81 -6.70
C GLU A 101 6.84 31.01 -7.57
N LYS A 102 6.15 31.71 -8.49
CA LYS A 102 5.24 31.05 -9.42
C LYS A 102 6.03 30.40 -10.56
N CYS A 103 5.86 29.10 -10.73
CA CYS A 103 6.42 28.38 -11.87
C CYS A 103 5.77 28.84 -13.19
N SER A 104 6.57 28.95 -14.25
CA SER A 104 6.09 29.27 -15.60
C SER A 104 5.35 28.11 -16.27
N ASP A 105 5.57 26.89 -15.78
CA ASP A 105 4.99 25.68 -16.35
C ASP A 105 3.48 25.63 -16.08
N PRO A 106 2.70 25.01 -16.99
CA PRO A 106 1.30 24.78 -16.72
C PRO A 106 1.14 23.91 -15.47
N PRO A 107 0.11 24.18 -14.62
CA PRO A 107 -0.17 23.33 -13.48
C PRO A 107 -0.55 21.94 -13.96
N THR A 108 -0.01 20.92 -13.29
CA THR A 108 -0.36 19.53 -13.56
C THR A 108 -1.80 19.28 -13.13
N GLU A 109 -2.59 18.66 -14.01
CA GLU A 109 -3.96 18.27 -13.66
C GLU A 109 -3.91 17.16 -12.60
N VAL A 110 -4.78 17.27 -11.59
CA VAL A 110 -4.84 16.31 -10.48
C VAL A 110 -6.28 15.88 -10.23
N LEU A 111 -6.45 14.64 -9.78
CA LEU A 111 -7.73 14.12 -9.34
C LEU A 111 -7.77 14.09 -7.81
N THR A 112 -8.86 14.56 -7.20
CA THR A 112 -8.98 14.63 -5.74
C THR A 112 -10.42 14.43 -5.27
N ASN A 113 -10.58 13.87 -4.06
CA ASN A 113 -11.83 13.86 -3.31
C ASN A 113 -11.87 14.95 -2.21
N GLY A 114 -10.93 15.91 -2.24
CA GLY A 114 -10.74 16.95 -1.22
C GLY A 114 -9.85 16.53 -0.05
N VAL A 115 -9.44 15.26 0.04
CA VAL A 115 -8.53 14.74 1.08
C VAL A 115 -7.30 14.10 0.45
N LEU A 116 -7.49 13.15 -0.46
CA LEU A 116 -6.42 12.54 -1.24
C LEU A 116 -6.27 13.23 -2.59
N VAL A 117 -5.05 13.25 -3.10
CA VAL A 117 -4.71 13.78 -4.42
C VAL A 117 -3.98 12.69 -5.20
N VAL A 118 -4.34 12.55 -6.46
CA VAL A 118 -3.70 11.64 -7.41
C VAL A 118 -3.10 12.46 -8.54
N HIS A 119 -1.79 12.35 -8.70
CA HIS A 119 -1.07 12.91 -9.83
C HIS A 119 -1.08 11.95 -11.02
N PRO A 120 -0.87 12.44 -12.24
CA PRO A 120 -0.67 11.59 -13.40
C PRO A 120 0.56 10.69 -13.20
N ARG A 121 0.38 9.39 -13.44
CA ARG A 121 1.44 8.40 -13.34
C ARG A 121 2.05 8.16 -14.71
N LEU A 122 3.37 8.22 -14.82
CA LEU A 122 4.09 7.73 -15.99
C LEU A 122 4.48 6.26 -15.79
N CYS A 123 4.37 5.49 -16.87
CA CYS A 123 4.88 4.13 -17.00
C CYS A 123 6.04 4.16 -17.99
N LEU A 124 7.27 4.06 -17.48
CA LEU A 124 8.47 3.97 -18.29
C LEU A 124 8.82 2.49 -18.48
N GLN A 125 8.70 2.03 -19.71
CA GLN A 125 9.13 0.71 -20.13
C GLN A 125 10.44 0.84 -20.89
N GLY A 126 11.40 -0.04 -20.63
CA GLY A 126 12.65 -0.02 -21.36
C GLY A 126 13.24 -1.39 -21.59
N THR A 127 14.16 -1.46 -22.55
CA THR A 127 14.96 -2.63 -22.83
C THR A 127 16.39 -2.18 -23.07
N VAL A 128 17.34 -2.81 -22.38
CA VAL A 128 18.76 -2.57 -22.63
C VAL A 128 19.17 -3.42 -23.84
N ASN A 129 19.63 -2.76 -24.90
CA ASN A 129 20.08 -3.44 -26.11
C ASN A 129 21.54 -3.87 -25.92
N LYS A 130 21.82 -5.17 -26.05
CA LYS A 130 23.20 -5.70 -26.05
C LYS A 130 23.74 -5.56 -27.48
N GLU A 131 24.68 -4.65 -27.73
CA GLU A 131 25.36 -4.59 -29.02
C GLU A 131 26.35 -5.76 -29.19
N GLU A 132 26.40 -6.35 -30.39
CA GLU A 132 27.29 -7.47 -30.76
C GLU A 132 28.79 -7.11 -30.83
N ASN A 133 29.18 -5.83 -30.70
CA ASN A 133 30.51 -5.34 -31.11
C ASN A 133 31.54 -5.13 -29.99
N ALA A 134 31.24 -5.45 -28.73
CA ALA A 134 32.24 -5.36 -27.65
C ALA A 134 33.13 -6.63 -27.60
N LYS A 135 34.03 -6.80 -28.58
CA LYS A 135 35.13 -7.79 -28.55
C LYS A 135 36.28 -7.36 -27.63
N GLU A 136 35.98 -6.81 -26.46
CA GLU A 136 36.98 -6.62 -25.42
C GLU A 136 36.84 -7.72 -24.39
N LYS A 137 37.94 -8.45 -24.15
CA LYS A 137 38.04 -9.43 -23.06
C LYS A 137 37.90 -8.69 -21.73
N GLN A 138 36.67 -8.45 -21.28
CA GLN A 138 36.40 -7.83 -20.00
C GLN A 138 36.71 -8.86 -18.91
N GLN A 139 37.67 -8.52 -18.06
CA GLN A 139 38.07 -9.35 -16.92
C GLN A 139 37.14 -9.01 -15.75
N GLY A 140 36.04 -9.75 -15.59
CA GLY A 140 35.06 -9.54 -14.52
C GLY A 140 33.60 -9.69 -14.98
N CYS A 141 32.65 -9.60 -14.04
CA CYS A 141 31.22 -9.57 -14.33
C CYS A 141 30.77 -8.12 -14.43
N CYS A 142 30.27 -7.70 -15.60
CA CYS A 142 29.66 -6.39 -15.76
C CYS A 142 28.15 -6.45 -15.49
N GLU A 143 27.62 -5.37 -14.94
CA GLU A 143 26.20 -5.24 -14.61
C GLU A 143 25.74 -3.81 -14.91
N VAL A 144 24.56 -3.68 -15.52
CA VAL A 144 23.88 -2.40 -15.72
C VAL A 144 22.81 -2.28 -14.65
N LYS A 145 22.92 -1.28 -13.79
CA LYS A 145 21.88 -0.91 -12.84
C LYS A 145 21.01 0.18 -13.42
N VAL A 146 19.70 -0.03 -13.38
CA VAL A 146 18.70 0.95 -13.78
C VAL A 146 17.80 1.29 -12.59
N SER A 147 17.58 2.57 -12.36
CA SER A 147 16.70 3.07 -11.30
C SER A 147 16.05 4.38 -11.70
N VAL A 148 14.85 4.62 -11.19
CA VAL A 148 14.22 5.93 -11.26
C VAL A 148 13.86 6.32 -9.82
N PRO A 149 14.54 7.30 -9.20
CA PRO A 149 14.21 7.74 -7.85
C PRO A 149 12.73 8.13 -7.75
N GLY A 150 12.06 7.66 -6.69
CA GLY A 150 10.62 7.88 -6.49
C GLY A 150 9.70 6.95 -7.27
N ALA A 151 10.24 6.04 -8.08
CA ALA A 151 9.44 4.99 -8.70
C ALA A 151 8.92 3.98 -7.69
N TYR A 152 7.82 3.35 -8.07
CA TYR A 152 7.28 2.20 -7.35
C TYR A 152 8.28 1.02 -7.32
N GLN A 153 8.84 0.67 -8.48
CA GLN A 153 9.81 -0.41 -8.58
C GLN A 153 11.17 0.01 -8.01
N LYS A 154 11.82 -0.94 -7.34
CA LYS A 154 13.20 -0.79 -6.86
C LYS A 154 14.19 -0.79 -8.01
N GLN A 155 15.43 -0.38 -7.72
CA GLN A 155 16.56 -0.53 -8.63
C GLN A 155 16.66 -1.97 -9.14
N LEU A 156 16.88 -2.11 -10.44
CA LEU A 156 17.09 -3.39 -11.12
C LEU A 156 18.53 -3.48 -11.56
N SER A 157 19.14 -4.63 -11.31
CA SER A 157 20.49 -4.92 -11.74
C SER A 157 20.45 -5.98 -12.85
N ILE A 158 20.96 -5.62 -14.02
CA ILE A 158 20.88 -6.39 -15.25
C ILE A 158 22.28 -6.90 -15.60
N PRO A 159 22.54 -8.21 -15.58
CA PRO A 159 23.82 -8.77 -15.96
C PRO A 159 24.19 -8.38 -17.40
N TRP A 160 25.35 -7.75 -17.55
CA TRP A 160 25.91 -7.33 -18.83
C TRP A 160 26.93 -8.35 -19.30
N THR A 161 26.44 -9.45 -19.87
CA THR A 161 27.27 -10.50 -20.49
C THR A 161 27.13 -10.45 -22.02
N PRO A 162 28.26 -10.42 -22.77
CA PRO A 162 28.24 -10.47 -24.23
C PRO A 162 27.83 -11.83 -24.83
N ASP A 163 27.79 -12.91 -24.04
CA ASP A 163 27.98 -14.28 -24.56
C ASP A 163 26.72 -15.15 -24.75
N ASN A 164 25.50 -14.60 -24.83
CA ASN A 164 24.32 -15.44 -25.14
C ASN A 164 23.50 -14.87 -26.31
N GLU A 165 23.66 -15.48 -27.50
CA GLU A 165 22.93 -15.23 -28.76
C GLU A 165 21.39 -15.42 -28.70
N LYS A 166 20.79 -15.54 -27.50
CA LYS A 166 19.34 -15.78 -27.33
C LYS A 166 18.66 -14.93 -26.27
N ASP A 167 19.36 -13.96 -25.68
CA ASP A 167 18.77 -13.05 -24.71
C ASP A 167 18.12 -11.86 -25.45
N TYR A 168 16.81 -11.96 -25.68
CA TYR A 168 16.00 -10.75 -25.91
C TYR A 168 16.25 -9.84 -24.70
N GLY A 169 16.80 -8.65 -24.91
CA GLY A 169 17.31 -7.78 -23.85
C GLY A 169 16.41 -7.71 -22.61
N THR A 170 17.00 -7.56 -21.43
CA THR A 170 16.24 -7.52 -20.18
C THR A 170 15.33 -6.30 -20.17
N SER A 171 14.02 -6.55 -20.07
CA SER A 171 13.02 -5.50 -20.00
C SER A 171 12.81 -5.05 -18.56
N PHE A 172 12.49 -3.77 -18.39
CA PHE A 172 12.14 -3.19 -17.09
C PHE A 172 10.95 -2.25 -17.25
N VAL A 173 10.25 -2.04 -16.13
CA VAL A 173 9.10 -1.14 -16.03
C VAL A 173 9.20 -0.35 -14.74
N PHE A 174 9.09 0.98 -14.84
CA PHE A 174 9.02 1.89 -13.70
C PHE A 174 7.70 2.68 -13.74
N HIS A 175 6.96 2.67 -12.64
CA HIS A 175 5.82 3.55 -12.41
C HIS A 175 6.25 4.73 -11.55
N VAL A 176 6.05 5.95 -12.04
CA VAL A 176 6.56 7.18 -11.41
C VAL A 176 5.50 8.26 -11.40
N ASP A 177 5.56 9.14 -10.40
CA ASP A 177 4.78 10.37 -10.39
C ASP A 177 5.39 11.38 -11.38
N LYS A 178 4.58 11.86 -12.32
CA LYS A 178 5.00 12.84 -13.33
C LYS A 178 5.50 14.15 -12.71
N GLU A 179 4.92 14.55 -11.57
CA GLU A 179 5.23 15.83 -10.92
C GLU A 179 6.62 15.83 -10.27
N MET A 180 7.17 14.65 -9.96
CA MET A 180 8.49 14.48 -9.34
C MET A 180 9.67 14.69 -10.30
N CYS A 181 9.42 15.13 -11.54
CA CYS A 181 10.42 15.27 -12.61
C CYS A 181 11.35 14.03 -12.71
N PRO A 182 10.79 12.82 -12.94
CA PRO A 182 11.54 11.59 -12.82
C PRO A 182 12.73 11.50 -13.80
N GLU A 183 13.85 10.98 -13.32
CA GLU A 183 15.06 10.74 -14.10
C GLU A 183 15.43 9.25 -14.07
N LEU A 184 15.57 8.64 -15.26
CA LEU A 184 16.15 7.32 -15.39
C LEU A 184 17.65 7.41 -15.19
N GLN A 185 18.14 6.80 -14.12
CA GLN A 185 19.54 6.65 -13.79
C GLN A 185 20.03 5.29 -14.29
N VAL A 186 21.15 5.32 -15.00
CA VAL A 186 21.81 4.13 -15.56
C VAL A 186 23.25 4.11 -15.10
N GLU A 187 23.64 3.04 -14.45
CA GLU A 187 24.98 2.86 -13.89
C GLU A 187 25.59 1.56 -14.41
N LEU A 188 26.76 1.65 -15.03
CA LEU A 188 27.52 0.48 -15.45
C LEU A 188 28.55 0.15 -14.37
N GLN A 189 28.49 -1.07 -13.83
CA GLN A 189 29.42 -1.56 -12.81
C GLN A 189 30.20 -2.76 -13.31
N GLN A 190 31.42 -2.93 -12.79
CA GLN A 190 32.24 -4.13 -13.00
C GLN A 190 32.66 -4.70 -11.65
N THR A 191 32.37 -5.98 -11.45
CA THR A 191 32.79 -6.73 -10.27
C THR A 191 33.90 -7.70 -10.62
N ILE A 192 35.05 -7.58 -9.92
CA ILE A 192 36.20 -8.45 -10.06
C ILE A 192 36.37 -9.23 -8.75
N SER A 193 36.47 -10.55 -8.88
CA SER A 193 36.77 -11.45 -7.76
C SER A 193 38.28 -11.65 -7.67
N VAL A 194 38.90 -11.30 -6.54
CA VAL A 194 40.33 -11.48 -6.27
C VAL A 194 40.49 -12.57 -5.22
N LEU A 195 41.33 -13.57 -5.50
CA LEU A 195 41.74 -14.58 -4.52
C LEU A 195 42.94 -14.02 -3.75
N GLN A 196 42.81 -13.91 -2.42
CA GLN A 196 43.97 -13.62 -1.58
C GLN A 196 44.79 -14.89 -1.37
N ASP A 197 46.11 -14.82 -1.57
CA ASP A 197 47.04 -15.90 -1.23
C ASP A 197 47.21 -15.97 0.29
N GLY A 198 46.43 -16.84 0.95
CA GLY A 198 46.45 -17.08 2.39
C GLY A 198 45.87 -18.45 2.77
N VAL A 199 46.08 -18.87 4.02
CA VAL A 199 45.74 -20.22 4.54
C VAL A 199 44.22 -20.48 4.61
N ASN A 200 43.39 -19.49 4.31
CA ASN A 200 41.97 -19.64 4.03
C ASN A 200 41.60 -18.72 2.84
N PRO A 201 41.22 -19.25 1.66
CA PRO A 201 40.95 -18.41 0.48
C PRO A 201 39.54 -17.82 0.57
N ASP A 202 39.40 -16.66 1.19
CA ASP A 202 38.19 -15.86 1.06
C ASP A 202 38.24 -15.11 -0.29
N ILE A 203 37.13 -15.16 -1.03
CA ILE A 203 37.00 -14.45 -2.32
C ILE A 203 36.55 -13.02 -2.03
N GLU A 204 37.45 -12.05 -2.18
CA GLU A 204 37.08 -10.64 -2.13
C GLU A 204 36.51 -10.19 -3.48
N LYS A 205 35.34 -9.54 -3.43
CA LYS A 205 34.70 -8.95 -4.61
C LYS A 205 34.87 -7.44 -4.56
N HIS A 206 35.57 -6.88 -5.54
CA HIS A 206 35.68 -5.44 -5.72
C HIS A 206 34.75 -4.99 -6.85
N THR A 207 33.84 -4.06 -6.54
CA THR A 207 32.91 -3.48 -7.51
C THR A 207 33.31 -2.05 -7.82
N THR A 208 33.49 -1.74 -9.10
CA THR A 208 33.87 -0.41 -9.58
C THR A 208 32.78 0.13 -10.51
N VAL A 209 32.40 1.39 -10.31
CA VAL A 209 31.49 2.10 -11.21
C VAL A 209 32.27 2.56 -12.44
N LEU A 210 31.88 2.05 -13.61
CA LEU A 210 32.52 2.29 -14.90
C LEU A 210 31.94 3.49 -15.65
N GLY A 211 30.74 3.93 -15.29
CA GLY A 211 30.07 5.06 -15.91
C GLY A 211 28.63 5.27 -15.40
N LEU A 212 28.16 6.51 -15.50
CA LEU A 212 26.84 6.95 -15.03
C LEU A 212 26.19 7.80 -16.12
N GLY A 213 24.92 7.53 -16.40
CA GLY A 213 24.09 8.30 -17.32
C GLY A 213 22.72 8.58 -16.73
N THR A 214 22.12 9.70 -17.13
CA THR A 214 20.74 10.04 -16.75
C THR A 214 19.92 10.41 -17.97
N VAL A 215 18.62 10.08 -17.92
CA VAL A 215 17.65 10.45 -18.95
C VAL A 215 16.41 11.04 -18.25
N PRO A 216 16.10 12.33 -18.43
CA PRO A 216 14.87 12.91 -17.93
C PRO A 216 13.66 12.25 -18.59
N VAL A 217 12.83 11.56 -17.83
CA VAL A 217 11.70 10.78 -18.36
C VAL A 217 10.68 11.68 -19.03
N ASN A 218 10.48 12.89 -18.50
CA ASN A 218 9.61 13.93 -19.07
C ASN A 218 10.07 14.44 -20.45
N SER A 219 11.32 14.17 -20.86
CA SER A 219 11.82 14.52 -22.20
C SER A 219 11.45 13.50 -23.28
N LEU A 220 10.93 12.33 -22.90
CA LEU A 220 10.56 11.27 -23.82
C LEU A 220 9.14 11.50 -24.37
N PRO A 221 8.90 11.26 -25.68
CA PRO A 221 7.56 11.39 -26.25
C PRO A 221 6.63 10.33 -25.66
N ILE A 222 5.42 10.74 -25.32
CA ILE A 222 4.40 9.87 -24.73
C ILE A 222 3.79 9.00 -25.84
N GLY A 223 3.71 7.69 -25.60
CA GLY A 223 3.09 6.70 -26.49
C GLY A 223 4.01 6.15 -27.58
N GLU A 224 5.20 6.74 -27.78
CA GLU A 224 6.16 6.35 -28.81
C GLU A 224 7.34 5.59 -28.22
N LYS A 225 7.84 4.58 -28.95
CA LYS A 225 9.08 3.88 -28.62
C LYS A 225 10.25 4.64 -29.25
N VAL A 226 11.26 4.97 -28.46
CA VAL A 226 12.45 5.71 -28.89
C VAL A 226 13.70 4.96 -28.49
N ASP A 227 14.62 4.82 -29.44
CA ASP A 227 15.96 4.31 -29.17
C ASP A 227 16.87 5.49 -28.78
N ARG A 228 17.54 5.36 -27.64
CA ARG A 228 18.43 6.37 -27.06
C ARG A 228 19.79 5.76 -26.77
N ILE A 229 20.82 6.47 -27.22
CA ILE A 229 22.21 6.21 -26.84
C ILE A 229 22.49 7.02 -25.57
N ILE A 230 22.63 6.34 -24.43
CA ILE A 230 22.90 6.96 -23.14
C ILE A 230 24.40 7.06 -22.97
N SER A 231 24.92 8.29 -22.84
CA SER A 231 26.34 8.51 -22.56
C SER A 231 26.64 8.24 -21.08
N LEU A 232 27.61 7.37 -20.81
CA LEU A 232 28.00 6.95 -19.44
C LEU A 232 29.27 7.65 -18.94
N GLY A 233 29.83 8.57 -19.72
CA GLY A 233 31.15 9.16 -19.46
C GLY A 233 32.31 8.33 -20.02
N GLU A 234 33.50 8.94 -20.10
CA GLU A 234 34.74 8.29 -20.56
C GLU A 234 34.64 7.55 -21.92
N GLY A 235 33.80 8.05 -22.83
CA GLY A 235 33.61 7.46 -24.16
C GLY A 235 32.75 6.19 -24.19
N LYS A 236 32.14 5.79 -23.08
CA LYS A 236 31.20 4.67 -23.01
C LYS A 236 29.77 5.14 -23.26
N SER A 237 29.00 4.31 -23.97
CA SER A 237 27.59 4.53 -24.19
C SER A 237 26.80 3.23 -24.12
N LEU A 238 25.50 3.35 -23.86
CA LEU A 238 24.57 2.24 -23.79
C LEU A 238 23.34 2.52 -24.65
N ASP A 239 23.01 1.57 -25.52
CA ASP A 239 21.82 1.66 -26.35
C ASP A 239 20.61 1.11 -25.60
N MET A 240 19.57 1.93 -25.49
CA MET A 240 18.34 1.57 -24.80
C MET A 240 17.13 1.95 -25.62
N SER A 241 16.20 1.00 -25.75
CA SER A 241 14.86 1.27 -26.26
C SER A 241 13.96 1.68 -25.10
N LEU A 242 13.36 2.87 -25.15
CA LEU A 242 12.49 3.41 -24.11
C LEU A 242 11.10 3.71 -24.66
N LYS A 243 10.06 3.47 -23.86
CA LYS A 243 8.67 3.85 -24.15
C LYS A 243 8.05 4.40 -22.88
N THR A 244 7.43 5.58 -22.99
CA THR A 244 6.74 6.22 -21.87
C THR A 244 5.25 6.28 -22.15
N GLU A 245 4.43 5.86 -21.20
CA GLU A 245 2.97 5.96 -21.26
C GLU A 245 2.45 6.77 -20.06
N GLU A 246 1.43 7.59 -20.26
CA GLU A 246 0.76 8.33 -19.19
C GLU A 246 -0.55 7.61 -18.83
N SER A 247 -0.83 7.48 -17.54
CA SER A 247 -2.03 6.81 -17.05
C SER A 247 -3.30 7.59 -17.39
N SER A 248 -4.39 6.87 -17.66
CA SER A 248 -5.73 7.46 -17.72
C SER A 248 -6.25 7.82 -16.33
N TRP A 249 -7.20 8.76 -16.28
CA TRP A 249 -7.95 9.12 -15.06
C TRP A 249 -8.96 8.06 -14.59
N ASP A 250 -9.01 6.90 -15.25
CA ASP A 250 -9.81 5.75 -14.84
C ASP A 250 -9.06 5.00 -13.73
N LEU A 251 -9.27 5.39 -12.48
CA LEU A 251 -8.53 4.83 -11.34
C LEU A 251 -9.05 3.45 -10.95
N ASP A 252 -8.14 2.58 -10.49
CA ASP A 252 -8.49 1.29 -9.90
C ASP A 252 -8.95 1.42 -8.43
N ILE A 253 -8.76 2.61 -7.85
CA ILE A 253 -9.26 3.03 -6.54
C ILE A 253 -10.43 4.00 -6.73
N ARG A 254 -11.55 3.73 -6.05
CA ARG A 254 -12.67 4.66 -5.93
C ARG A 254 -12.34 5.74 -4.91
N LEU A 255 -12.37 6.99 -5.34
CA LEU A 255 -12.26 8.15 -4.47
C LEU A 255 -13.62 8.82 -4.29
N GLY A 256 -14.14 8.78 -3.06
CA GLY A 256 -15.39 9.41 -2.68
C GLY A 256 -15.86 8.99 -1.27
N PHE A 257 -16.62 9.88 -0.63
CA PHE A 257 -17.20 9.63 0.70
C PHE A 257 -18.61 9.03 0.66
N ASP A 258 -19.24 9.02 -0.51
CA ASP A 258 -20.52 8.36 -0.73
C ASP A 258 -20.37 6.84 -0.82
N LEU A 259 -21.49 6.15 -0.66
CA LEU A 259 -21.60 4.71 -0.88
C LEU A 259 -21.31 4.35 -2.34
N CYS A 260 -20.71 3.17 -2.55
CA CYS A 260 -20.50 2.64 -3.90
C CYS A 260 -21.85 2.40 -4.62
N LYS A 261 -21.78 2.17 -5.93
CA LYS A 261 -22.98 1.95 -6.75
C LYS A 261 -23.72 0.69 -6.28
N GLU A 262 -22.97 -0.37 -6.01
CA GLU A 262 -23.45 -1.68 -5.63
C GLU A 262 -24.21 -1.65 -4.29
N GLU A 263 -23.69 -0.92 -3.30
CA GLU A 263 -24.38 -0.75 -2.01
C GLU A 263 -25.65 0.09 -2.14
N ARG A 264 -25.65 1.15 -2.97
CA ARG A 264 -26.89 1.93 -3.24
C ARG A 264 -27.96 1.08 -3.91
N GLU A 265 -27.57 0.25 -4.88
CA GLU A 265 -28.47 -0.70 -5.53
C GLU A 265 -28.99 -1.77 -4.56
N PHE A 266 -28.14 -2.25 -3.64
CA PHE A 266 -28.56 -3.11 -2.54
C PHE A 266 -29.60 -2.43 -1.66
N LEU A 267 -29.36 -1.20 -1.20
CA LEU A 267 -30.28 -0.45 -0.32
C LEU A 267 -31.65 -0.27 -0.96
N ASP A 268 -31.68 0.04 -2.25
CA ASP A 268 -32.92 0.20 -3.01
C ASP A 268 -33.78 -1.07 -3.04
N LYS A 269 -33.15 -2.23 -3.11
CA LYS A 269 -33.82 -3.54 -3.02
C LYS A 269 -34.18 -3.87 -1.57
N ARG A 270 -33.23 -3.70 -0.63
CA ARG A 270 -33.37 -4.08 0.78
C ARG A 270 -34.48 -3.30 1.47
N LYS A 271 -34.65 -2.01 1.17
CA LYS A 271 -35.73 -1.19 1.73
C LYS A 271 -37.13 -1.76 1.46
N LYS A 272 -37.33 -2.48 0.35
CA LYS A 272 -38.62 -3.16 0.06
C LYS A 272 -38.84 -4.36 1.00
N VAL A 273 -37.79 -5.14 1.24
CA VAL A 273 -37.82 -6.27 2.18
C VAL A 273 -38.07 -5.78 3.60
N VAL A 274 -37.34 -4.74 4.03
CA VAL A 274 -37.47 -4.12 5.36
C VAL A 274 -38.87 -3.54 5.55
N SER A 275 -39.40 -2.81 4.55
CA SER A 275 -40.76 -2.25 4.59
C SER A 275 -41.81 -3.32 4.88
N GLU A 276 -41.72 -4.45 4.16
CA GLU A 276 -42.67 -5.55 4.32
C GLU A 276 -42.49 -6.29 5.66
N ALA A 277 -41.26 -6.46 6.12
CA ALA A 277 -40.97 -7.04 7.44
C ALA A 277 -41.54 -6.16 8.56
N LEU A 278 -41.33 -4.85 8.51
CA LEU A 278 -41.85 -3.90 9.50
C LEU A 278 -43.38 -3.87 9.50
N ARG A 279 -44.01 -3.91 8.32
CA ARG A 279 -45.48 -3.99 8.23
C ARG A 279 -46.02 -5.19 9.00
N LYS A 280 -45.44 -6.37 8.77
CA LYS A 280 -45.87 -7.62 9.41
C LYS A 280 -45.62 -7.58 10.92
N THR A 281 -44.39 -7.26 11.32
CA THR A 281 -43.94 -7.39 12.71
C THR A 281 -44.54 -6.32 13.63
N LEU A 282 -44.75 -5.10 13.12
CA LEU A 282 -45.38 -4.01 13.89
C LEU A 282 -46.90 -3.91 13.63
N CYS A 283 -47.47 -4.83 12.84
CA CYS A 283 -48.88 -4.84 12.46
C CYS A 283 -49.37 -3.50 11.87
N LEU A 284 -48.55 -2.88 11.01
CA LEU A 284 -48.91 -1.63 10.33
C LEU A 284 -50.01 -1.88 9.29
N LYS A 285 -50.86 -0.88 9.07
CA LYS A 285 -51.94 -0.97 8.08
C LYS A 285 -51.41 -1.10 6.66
N GLU A 286 -50.35 -0.37 6.35
CA GLU A 286 -49.72 -0.30 5.02
C GLU A 286 -48.20 -0.43 5.16
N SER A 287 -47.53 -0.88 4.09
CA SER A 287 -46.07 -0.95 4.05
C SER A 287 -45.50 0.48 3.99
N PRO A 288 -44.55 0.86 4.87
CA PRO A 288 -43.94 2.18 4.83
C PRO A 288 -43.33 2.48 3.45
N PRO A 289 -43.51 3.69 2.89
CA PRO A 289 -42.85 4.09 1.66
C PRO A 289 -41.33 4.16 1.85
N LYS A 290 -40.56 4.11 0.75
CA LYS A 290 -39.09 3.92 0.74
C LYS A 290 -38.32 4.97 1.57
N ASP A 291 -38.85 6.18 1.68
CA ASP A 291 -38.31 7.31 2.43
C ASP A 291 -38.60 7.24 3.94
N GLU A 292 -39.65 6.51 4.34
CA GLU A 292 -39.98 6.27 5.75
C GLU A 292 -39.37 4.95 6.31
N VAL A 293 -38.81 4.10 5.44
CA VAL A 293 -38.15 2.85 5.88
C VAL A 293 -36.86 3.17 6.64
N PRO A 294 -36.77 2.82 7.95
CA PRO A 294 -35.55 3.05 8.72
C PRO A 294 -34.44 2.11 8.27
N VAL A 295 -33.21 2.62 8.32
CA VAL A 295 -32.00 1.81 8.16
C VAL A 295 -31.63 1.21 9.51
N VAL A 296 -31.77 -0.10 9.65
CA VAL A 296 -31.46 -0.83 10.90
C VAL A 296 -30.16 -1.60 10.73
N ALA A 297 -29.26 -1.47 11.70
CA ALA A 297 -28.00 -2.21 11.73
C ALA A 297 -27.93 -3.12 12.96
N VAL A 298 -27.46 -4.35 12.78
CA VAL A 298 -27.13 -5.28 13.85
C VAL A 298 -25.61 -5.28 14.02
N LEU A 299 -25.12 -5.09 15.25
CA LEU A 299 -23.70 -4.91 15.54
C LEU A 299 -23.18 -6.04 16.44
N GLY A 300 -22.28 -6.87 15.91
CA GLY A 300 -21.60 -7.93 16.64
C GLY A 300 -20.22 -7.48 17.15
N SER A 301 -20.03 -7.51 18.47
CA SER A 301 -18.75 -7.16 19.11
C SER A 301 -17.71 -8.29 19.03
N GLY A 302 -16.46 -7.97 19.35
CA GLY A 302 -15.41 -8.98 19.49
C GLY A 302 -15.60 -9.91 20.71
N GLY A 303 -14.83 -10.99 20.73
CA GLY A 303 -14.86 -11.96 21.84
C GLY A 303 -14.65 -13.43 21.45
N GLY A 304 -13.98 -13.70 20.33
CA GLY A 304 -13.70 -15.06 19.85
C GLY A 304 -14.96 -15.92 19.74
N MET A 305 -14.86 -17.20 20.12
CA MET A 305 -15.96 -18.15 19.98
C MET A 305 -17.21 -17.76 20.77
N ARG A 306 -17.06 -17.05 21.91
CA ARG A 306 -18.19 -16.53 22.69
C ARG A 306 -19.02 -15.57 21.85
N ALA A 307 -18.37 -14.64 21.15
CA ALA A 307 -19.06 -13.68 20.29
C ALA A 307 -19.72 -14.38 19.09
N LEU A 308 -19.04 -15.35 18.48
CA LEU A 308 -19.63 -16.19 17.42
C LEU A 308 -20.92 -16.88 17.90
N THR A 309 -20.86 -17.62 19.01
CA THR A 309 -22.00 -18.37 19.53
C THR A 309 -23.15 -17.45 19.94
N SER A 310 -22.83 -16.33 20.60
CA SER A 310 -23.83 -15.34 21.02
C SER A 310 -24.51 -14.68 19.83
N LEU A 311 -23.78 -14.39 18.75
CA LEU A 311 -24.34 -13.74 17.57
C LEU A 311 -25.28 -14.68 16.82
N TYR A 312 -24.94 -15.96 16.66
CA TYR A 312 -25.85 -16.97 16.13
C TYR A 312 -27.19 -17.01 16.90
N GLY A 313 -27.13 -17.03 18.24
CA GLY A 313 -28.33 -17.00 19.08
C GLY A 313 -29.13 -15.71 18.91
N SER A 314 -28.46 -14.56 18.81
CA SER A 314 -29.10 -13.26 18.61
C SER A 314 -29.81 -13.18 17.25
N LEU A 315 -29.16 -13.65 16.18
CA LEU A 315 -29.75 -13.70 14.84
C LEU A 315 -30.95 -14.66 14.78
N ALA A 316 -30.87 -15.82 15.45
CA ALA A 316 -32.01 -16.73 15.56
C ALA A 316 -33.17 -16.11 16.35
N GLY A 317 -32.90 -15.35 17.41
CA GLY A 317 -33.92 -14.57 18.11
C GLY A 317 -34.58 -13.54 17.20
N LEU A 318 -33.80 -12.77 16.43
CA LEU A 318 -34.31 -11.82 15.45
C LEU A 318 -35.16 -12.51 14.36
N GLN A 319 -34.76 -13.69 13.91
CA GLN A 319 -35.53 -14.47 12.93
C GLN A 319 -36.87 -14.92 13.52
N GLN A 320 -36.89 -15.43 14.75
CA GLN A 320 -38.12 -15.85 15.44
C GLN A 320 -39.10 -14.69 15.66
N LEU A 321 -38.58 -13.48 15.89
CA LEU A 321 -39.37 -12.27 16.04
C LEU A 321 -39.80 -11.64 14.71
N GLY A 322 -39.38 -12.19 13.56
CA GLY A 322 -39.63 -11.58 12.24
C GLY A 322 -38.92 -10.24 12.03
N LEU A 323 -37.85 -9.98 12.77
CA LEU A 323 -37.07 -8.73 12.73
C LEU A 323 -35.76 -8.87 11.93
N LEU A 324 -35.32 -10.09 11.61
CA LEU A 324 -34.10 -10.29 10.82
C LEU A 324 -34.22 -9.67 9.41
N ASP A 325 -35.38 -9.79 8.77
CA ASP A 325 -35.65 -9.14 7.48
C ASP A 325 -35.76 -7.62 7.57
N ALA A 326 -35.98 -7.07 8.78
CA ALA A 326 -35.95 -5.63 9.01
C ALA A 326 -34.51 -5.07 9.15
N ALA A 327 -33.50 -5.92 9.33
CA ALA A 327 -32.10 -5.47 9.35
C ALA A 327 -31.61 -5.13 7.93
N THR A 328 -31.03 -3.95 7.78
CA THR A 328 -30.37 -3.50 6.54
C THR A 328 -28.90 -3.90 6.52
N TYR A 329 -28.19 -3.66 7.63
CA TYR A 329 -26.78 -4.00 7.79
C TYR A 329 -26.56 -5.00 8.91
N LEU A 330 -25.56 -5.86 8.74
CA LEU A 330 -25.05 -6.75 9.77
C LEU A 330 -23.54 -6.57 9.86
N CYS A 331 -23.09 -5.96 10.95
CA CYS A 331 -21.70 -5.58 11.16
C CYS A 331 -21.04 -6.50 12.18
N GLY A 332 -19.77 -6.84 11.98
CA GLY A 332 -19.02 -7.68 12.93
C GLY A 332 -17.55 -7.32 13.01
N ILE A 333 -16.97 -7.48 14.19
CA ILE A 333 -15.52 -7.43 14.43
C ILE A 333 -15.07 -8.68 15.20
N SER A 334 -13.81 -9.10 15.01
CA SER A 334 -13.21 -10.27 15.68
C SER A 334 -14.17 -11.49 15.64
N GLY A 335 -14.43 -12.20 16.74
CA GLY A 335 -15.24 -13.42 16.73
C GLY A 335 -16.64 -13.32 16.10
N SER A 336 -17.26 -12.14 16.02
CA SER A 336 -18.51 -11.97 15.27
C SER A 336 -18.30 -12.10 13.75
N THR A 337 -17.14 -11.72 13.21
CA THR A 337 -16.81 -11.91 11.79
C THR A 337 -16.87 -13.37 11.40
N TRP A 338 -16.43 -14.29 12.28
CA TRP A 338 -16.48 -15.73 12.04
C TRP A 338 -17.91 -16.24 11.84
N CYS A 339 -18.86 -15.73 12.63
CA CYS A 339 -20.29 -16.03 12.47
C CYS A 339 -20.82 -15.50 11.13
N LEU A 340 -20.56 -14.24 10.81
CA LEU A 340 -20.94 -13.63 9.53
C LEU A 340 -20.34 -14.42 8.37
N SER A 341 -19.03 -14.56 8.29
CA SER A 341 -18.35 -15.25 7.19
C SER A 341 -18.83 -16.68 6.99
N THR A 342 -19.20 -17.38 8.08
CA THR A 342 -19.74 -18.75 7.99
C THR A 342 -21.17 -18.77 7.45
N LEU A 343 -22.02 -17.84 7.88
CA LEU A 343 -23.41 -17.71 7.40
C LEU A 343 -23.47 -17.29 5.93
N TYR A 344 -22.65 -16.32 5.52
CA TYR A 344 -22.68 -15.74 4.18
C TYR A 344 -22.08 -16.64 3.09
N ARG A 345 -21.57 -17.84 3.44
CA ARG A 345 -21.30 -18.91 2.47
C ARG A 345 -22.58 -19.45 1.83
N ASP A 346 -23.72 -19.30 2.49
CA ASP A 346 -25.03 -19.67 1.97
C ASP A 346 -25.76 -18.41 1.48
N PRO A 347 -25.99 -18.25 0.15
CA PRO A 347 -26.65 -17.07 -0.40
C PRO A 347 -28.04 -16.79 0.15
N ASP A 348 -28.71 -17.76 0.77
CA ASP A 348 -30.08 -17.64 1.27
C ASP A 348 -30.16 -17.87 2.80
N TRP A 349 -29.05 -17.73 3.52
CA TRP A 349 -28.95 -18.14 4.93
C TRP A 349 -30.05 -17.56 5.83
N SER A 350 -30.43 -16.29 5.65
CA SER A 350 -31.43 -15.63 6.51
C SER A 350 -32.87 -16.09 6.22
N GLN A 351 -33.07 -16.67 5.04
CA GLN A 351 -34.35 -17.18 4.56
C GLN A 351 -34.59 -18.65 4.98
N LYS A 352 -33.57 -19.30 5.55
CA LYS A 352 -33.62 -20.67 6.08
C LYS A 352 -33.69 -20.66 7.59
N ASP A 353 -34.18 -21.73 8.19
CA ASP A 353 -34.19 -21.88 9.64
C ASP A 353 -32.74 -21.89 10.19
N LEU A 354 -32.41 -20.90 11.01
CA LEU A 354 -31.08 -20.76 11.60
C LEU A 354 -30.70 -21.90 12.53
N ARG A 355 -31.65 -22.74 12.98
CA ARG A 355 -31.37 -23.90 13.83
C ARG A 355 -30.38 -24.88 13.21
N ASP A 356 -30.41 -25.07 11.89
CA ASP A 356 -29.46 -25.97 11.22
C ASP A 356 -28.06 -25.36 11.15
N ALA A 357 -27.94 -24.05 10.92
CA ALA A 357 -26.66 -23.34 10.98
C ALA A 357 -26.09 -23.35 12.40
N ILE A 358 -26.94 -23.17 13.42
CA ILE A 358 -26.57 -23.26 14.83
C ILE A 358 -26.09 -24.66 15.18
N ARG A 359 -26.77 -25.72 14.71
CA ARG A 359 -26.36 -27.11 14.98
C ARG A 359 -24.98 -27.38 14.40
N ARG A 360 -24.72 -27.00 13.13
CA ARG A 360 -23.39 -27.12 12.52
C ARG A 360 -22.34 -26.35 13.31
N ALA A 361 -22.62 -25.11 13.68
CA ALA A 361 -21.71 -24.31 14.50
C ALA A 361 -21.45 -24.96 15.87
N GLN A 362 -22.47 -25.54 16.51
CA GLN A 362 -22.34 -26.25 17.78
C GLN A 362 -21.45 -27.48 17.66
N ASP A 363 -21.65 -28.30 16.63
CA ASP A 363 -20.84 -29.49 16.35
C ASP A 363 -19.38 -29.10 16.14
N THR A 364 -19.14 -28.06 15.34
CA THR A 364 -17.81 -27.50 15.11
C THR A 364 -17.20 -26.93 16.39
N VAL A 365 -17.92 -26.12 17.17
CA VAL A 365 -17.38 -25.51 18.42
C VAL A 365 -16.99 -26.61 19.41
N SER A 366 -17.83 -27.63 19.57
CA SER A 366 -17.68 -28.68 20.57
C SER A 366 -16.72 -29.80 20.17
N SER A 367 -16.32 -29.89 18.89
CA SER A 367 -15.35 -30.88 18.43
C SER A 367 -13.96 -30.70 19.06
N SER A 368 -13.15 -31.77 19.06
CA SER A 368 -11.75 -31.68 19.46
C SER A 368 -10.95 -30.80 18.50
N LYS A 369 -10.14 -29.89 19.05
CA LYS A 369 -9.24 -29.02 18.28
C LYS A 369 -7.80 -29.54 18.22
N ALA A 370 -7.52 -30.69 18.83
CA ALA A 370 -6.18 -31.28 18.84
C ALA A 370 -5.66 -31.60 17.43
N GLY A 371 -6.56 -31.95 16.51
CA GLY A 371 -6.21 -32.22 15.11
C GLY A 371 -5.67 -31.01 14.35
N ALA A 372 -5.92 -29.79 14.82
CA ALA A 372 -5.32 -28.58 14.25
C ALA A 372 -3.80 -28.57 14.36
N PHE A 373 -3.25 -29.36 15.30
CA PHE A 373 -1.82 -29.49 15.59
C PHE A 373 -1.28 -30.88 15.24
N SER A 374 -1.97 -31.64 14.40
CA SER A 374 -1.44 -32.91 13.89
C SER A 374 -0.25 -32.65 12.96
N PRO A 375 0.69 -33.60 12.80
CA PRO A 375 1.81 -33.46 11.87
C PRO A 375 1.38 -33.14 10.44
N GLU A 376 0.27 -33.73 9.97
CA GLU A 376 -0.28 -33.51 8.64
C GLU A 376 -0.80 -32.08 8.48
N ARG A 377 -1.50 -31.54 9.49
CA ARG A 377 -2.02 -30.17 9.46
C ARG A 377 -0.91 -29.13 9.59
N LEU A 378 0.07 -29.35 10.46
CA LEU A 378 1.24 -28.47 10.56
C LEU A 378 2.04 -28.43 9.24
N LYS A 379 2.19 -29.58 8.57
CA LYS A 379 2.80 -29.64 7.24
C LYS A 379 2.01 -28.84 6.21
N TYR A 380 0.69 -28.97 6.21
CA TYR A 380 -0.20 -28.20 5.33
C TYR A 380 -0.03 -26.69 5.55
N TYR A 381 -0.04 -26.22 6.80
CA TYR A 381 0.17 -24.79 7.07
C TYR A 381 1.51 -24.30 6.53
N PHE A 382 2.59 -25.05 6.75
CA PHE A 382 3.91 -24.69 6.22
C PHE A 382 3.93 -24.62 4.69
N GLN A 383 3.21 -25.51 4.00
CA GLN A 383 3.11 -25.49 2.54
C GLN A 383 2.37 -24.25 2.02
N GLU A 384 1.24 -23.90 2.64
CA GLU A 384 0.47 -22.70 2.29
C GLU A 384 1.28 -21.41 2.51
N LEU A 385 1.94 -21.30 3.67
CA LEU A 385 2.74 -20.13 4.02
C LEU A 385 3.95 -19.99 3.08
N ASN A 386 4.65 -21.09 2.76
CA ASN A 386 5.74 -21.05 1.77
C ASN A 386 5.25 -20.67 0.38
N ALA A 387 4.07 -21.15 -0.05
CA ALA A 387 3.51 -20.78 -1.34
C ALA A 387 3.27 -19.27 -1.42
N MET A 388 2.79 -18.65 -0.34
CA MET A 388 2.64 -17.19 -0.26
C MET A 388 3.97 -16.45 -0.34
N GLU A 389 5.01 -16.94 0.36
CA GLU A 389 6.33 -16.32 0.35
C GLU A 389 6.99 -16.41 -1.05
N ILE A 390 6.84 -17.56 -1.73
CA ILE A 390 7.29 -17.75 -3.13
C ILE A 390 6.58 -16.78 -4.08
N MET A 391 5.31 -16.46 -3.81
CA MET A 391 4.53 -15.46 -4.57
C MET A 391 4.91 -14.00 -4.22
N GLY A 392 5.90 -13.79 -3.36
CA GLY A 392 6.39 -12.47 -2.98
C GLY A 392 5.59 -11.79 -1.86
N ARG A 393 4.63 -12.49 -1.24
CA ARG A 393 3.87 -11.94 -0.10
C ARG A 393 4.68 -12.08 1.18
N LYS A 394 4.58 -11.06 2.04
CA LYS A 394 5.16 -11.13 3.39
C LYS A 394 4.23 -11.91 4.31
N VAL A 395 4.69 -13.07 4.74
CA VAL A 395 3.94 -13.92 5.67
C VAL A 395 4.11 -13.43 7.11
N SER A 396 3.03 -13.49 7.88
CA SER A 396 2.96 -13.09 9.28
C SER A 396 2.31 -14.17 10.16
N PHE A 397 2.32 -13.96 11.48
CA PHE A 397 1.57 -14.82 12.41
C PHE A 397 0.06 -14.81 12.12
N THR A 398 -0.47 -13.70 11.60
CA THR A 398 -1.88 -13.55 11.22
C THR A 398 -2.29 -14.55 10.13
N ASP A 399 -1.39 -14.85 9.19
CA ASP A 399 -1.66 -15.83 8.12
C ASP A 399 -1.75 -17.25 8.69
N LEU A 400 -0.82 -17.62 9.57
CA LEU A 400 -0.87 -18.90 10.29
C LEU A 400 -2.14 -19.00 11.15
N TRP A 401 -2.49 -17.92 11.85
CA TRP A 401 -3.70 -17.86 12.66
C TRP A 401 -4.96 -18.00 11.82
N GLY A 402 -5.03 -17.39 10.63
CA GLY A 402 -6.12 -17.57 9.67
C GLY A 402 -6.34 -19.04 9.30
N LEU A 403 -5.27 -19.79 9.04
CA LEU A 403 -5.35 -21.24 8.75
C LEU A 403 -5.81 -22.07 9.96
N ILE A 404 -5.41 -21.68 11.18
CA ILE A 404 -5.89 -22.33 12.41
C ILE A 404 -7.38 -22.04 12.63
N VAL A 405 -7.82 -20.79 12.39
CA VAL A 405 -9.24 -20.40 12.47
C VAL A 405 -10.06 -21.15 11.43
N GLU A 406 -9.57 -21.30 10.20
CA GLU A 406 -10.20 -22.15 9.16
C GLU A 406 -10.44 -23.57 9.70
N TYR A 407 -9.42 -24.20 10.27
CA TYR A 407 -9.58 -25.52 10.89
C TYR A 407 -10.60 -25.49 12.04
N PHE A 408 -10.59 -24.44 12.87
CA PHE A 408 -11.54 -24.32 13.99
C PHE A 408 -12.99 -24.16 13.54
N LEU A 409 -13.23 -23.52 12.38
CA LEU A 409 -14.57 -23.24 11.86
C LEU A 409 -15.09 -24.30 10.89
N GLN A 410 -14.21 -24.94 10.12
CA GLN A 410 -14.59 -25.82 9.02
C GLN A 410 -13.97 -27.23 9.13
N GLN A 411 -12.82 -27.38 9.80
CA GLN A 411 -12.00 -28.61 9.86
C GLN A 411 -11.52 -29.14 8.50
N GLU A 412 -11.88 -28.46 7.42
CA GLU A 412 -11.50 -28.68 6.04
C GLU A 412 -10.99 -27.37 5.41
N GLU A 413 -10.41 -27.49 4.22
CA GLU A 413 -9.98 -26.33 3.44
C GLU A 413 -11.19 -25.56 2.91
N ASP A 414 -11.21 -24.24 3.10
CA ASP A 414 -12.29 -23.37 2.63
C ASP A 414 -11.77 -22.41 1.54
N PRO A 415 -12.06 -22.66 0.25
CA PRO A 415 -11.61 -21.80 -0.83
C PRO A 415 -12.41 -20.50 -0.95
N SER A 416 -13.42 -20.30 -0.10
CA SER A 416 -14.33 -19.15 -0.17
C SER A 416 -13.58 -17.83 0.00
N LYS A 417 -14.09 -16.79 -0.65
CA LYS A 417 -13.57 -15.43 -0.64
C LYS A 417 -14.61 -14.45 -0.12
N LEU A 418 -14.19 -13.21 0.13
CA LEU A 418 -15.14 -12.17 0.55
C LEU A 418 -16.04 -11.75 -0.62
N SER A 419 -15.49 -11.68 -1.83
CA SER A 419 -16.27 -11.38 -3.04
C SER A 419 -17.34 -12.43 -3.35
N ASP A 420 -17.17 -13.70 -2.95
CA ASP A 420 -18.19 -14.73 -3.13
C ASP A 420 -19.51 -14.38 -2.38
N GLN A 421 -19.41 -13.57 -1.31
CA GLN A 421 -20.58 -13.11 -0.55
C GLN A 421 -21.45 -12.11 -1.32
N GLN A 422 -21.01 -11.62 -2.49
CA GLN A 422 -21.83 -10.78 -3.36
C GLN A 422 -23.14 -11.51 -3.75
N GLU A 423 -23.08 -12.83 -3.97
CA GLU A 423 -24.29 -13.61 -4.29
C GLU A 423 -25.30 -13.64 -3.13
N ALA A 424 -24.83 -13.53 -1.88
CA ALA A 424 -25.68 -13.46 -0.69
C ALA A 424 -26.37 -12.10 -0.51
N VAL A 425 -25.98 -11.05 -1.23
CA VAL A 425 -26.57 -9.71 -1.10
C VAL A 425 -27.13 -9.14 -2.42
N LYS A 426 -26.82 -9.76 -3.56
CA LYS A 426 -27.25 -9.33 -4.90
C LYS A 426 -28.74 -9.08 -5.04
N TRP A 427 -29.58 -9.88 -4.36
CA TRP A 427 -31.04 -9.74 -4.35
C TRP A 427 -31.59 -9.09 -3.09
N ALA A 428 -30.70 -8.56 -2.23
CA ALA A 428 -31.01 -8.03 -0.92
C ALA A 428 -31.78 -9.01 0.00
N GLN A 429 -31.58 -10.30 -0.23
CA GLN A 429 -32.22 -11.38 0.52
C GLN A 429 -31.67 -11.50 1.94
N ASN A 430 -30.38 -11.19 2.14
CA ASN A 430 -29.76 -11.07 3.46
C ASN A 430 -29.44 -9.59 3.79
N PRO A 431 -29.25 -9.23 5.08
CA PRO A 431 -28.63 -7.96 5.45
C PRO A 431 -27.25 -7.80 4.80
N TYR A 432 -26.78 -6.58 4.59
CA TYR A 432 -25.47 -6.33 4.01
C TYR A 432 -24.37 -6.55 5.05
N PRO A 433 -23.38 -7.44 4.81
CA PRO A 433 -22.34 -7.72 5.78
C PRO A 433 -21.26 -6.64 5.72
N ILE A 434 -20.87 -6.15 6.89
CA ILE A 434 -19.74 -5.24 7.05
C ILE A 434 -18.78 -5.83 8.09
N TYR A 435 -17.53 -6.00 7.68
CA TYR A 435 -16.43 -6.40 8.57
C TYR A 435 -15.50 -5.21 8.76
N ALA A 436 -14.79 -5.14 9.87
CA ALA A 436 -13.86 -4.05 10.12
C ALA A 436 -12.58 -4.52 10.79
N ALA A 437 -11.47 -3.88 10.41
CA ALA A 437 -10.17 -4.00 11.04
C ALA A 437 -9.59 -2.60 11.29
N VAL A 438 -8.45 -2.54 11.97
CA VAL A 438 -7.77 -1.28 12.29
C VAL A 438 -6.37 -1.31 11.67
N ASN A 439 -6.06 -0.30 10.86
CA ASN A 439 -4.71 -0.01 10.42
C ASN A 439 -3.96 0.73 11.53
N VAL A 440 -2.75 0.25 11.84
CA VAL A 440 -1.87 0.77 12.89
C VAL A 440 -0.47 0.99 12.34
N ARG A 441 0.30 1.88 12.97
CA ARG A 441 1.73 2.06 12.65
C ARG A 441 2.57 1.16 13.56
N PRO A 442 3.58 0.44 13.03
CA PRO A 442 4.35 -0.53 13.82
C PRO A 442 5.10 0.08 15.02
N ASN A 443 5.47 1.36 14.94
CA ASN A 443 6.24 2.06 15.98
C ASN A 443 5.39 3.04 16.80
N MET A 444 4.06 2.94 16.75
CA MET A 444 3.15 3.86 17.44
C MET A 444 2.07 3.06 18.17
N SER A 445 1.67 3.50 19.36
CA SER A 445 0.61 2.79 20.08
C SER A 445 -0.73 2.94 19.33
N SER A 446 -1.58 1.92 19.43
CA SER A 446 -2.93 1.98 18.83
C SER A 446 -3.84 3.03 19.47
N GLY A 447 -3.49 3.52 20.66
CA GLY A 447 -4.15 4.67 21.29
C GLY A 447 -3.80 6.00 20.61
N ASP A 448 -2.60 6.10 20.03
CA ASP A 448 -2.13 7.33 19.40
C ASP A 448 -2.44 7.36 17.88
N PHE A 449 -2.46 6.20 17.23
CA PHE A 449 -2.81 6.09 15.81
C PHE A 449 -3.58 4.81 15.50
N ALA A 450 -4.83 4.97 15.05
CA ALA A 450 -5.69 3.90 14.59
C ALA A 450 -6.61 4.41 13.47
N GLU A 451 -6.74 3.62 12.40
CA GLU A 451 -7.62 3.97 11.29
C GLU A 451 -8.51 2.79 10.92
N TRP A 452 -9.82 3.03 10.90
CA TRP A 452 -10.78 2.00 10.54
C TRP A 452 -10.69 1.66 9.06
N CYS A 453 -10.44 0.39 8.78
CA CYS A 453 -10.55 -0.21 7.46
C CYS A 453 -11.83 -1.06 7.43
N GLU A 454 -12.71 -0.74 6.49
CA GLU A 454 -13.98 -1.41 6.27
C GLU A 454 -13.83 -2.44 5.15
N PHE A 455 -14.47 -3.59 5.33
CA PHE A 455 -14.49 -4.70 4.39
C PHE A 455 -15.93 -5.09 4.10
N THR A 456 -16.28 -5.15 2.83
CA THR A 456 -17.61 -5.55 2.34
C THR A 456 -17.46 -6.50 1.16
N PRO A 457 -18.53 -7.16 0.69
CA PRO A 457 -18.44 -8.00 -0.49
C PRO A 457 -18.04 -7.25 -1.77
N TYR A 458 -18.27 -5.93 -1.84
CA TYR A 458 -18.01 -5.12 -3.05
C TYR A 458 -16.75 -4.27 -2.95
N GLU A 459 -16.48 -3.66 -1.81
CA GLU A 459 -15.30 -2.81 -1.62
C GLU A 459 -14.65 -2.95 -0.24
N VAL A 460 -13.34 -2.65 -0.20
CA VAL A 460 -12.50 -2.57 1.00
C VAL A 460 -11.81 -1.21 1.01
N GLY A 461 -11.77 -0.53 2.16
CA GLY A 461 -11.09 0.75 2.20
C GLY A 461 -11.25 1.56 3.48
N PHE A 462 -10.81 2.80 3.42
CA PHE A 462 -10.74 3.71 4.56
C PHE A 462 -11.77 4.82 4.42
N ARG A 463 -12.79 4.81 5.29
CA ARG A 463 -13.78 5.90 5.35
C ARG A 463 -13.12 7.26 5.63
N LYS A 464 -12.08 7.29 6.47
CA LYS A 464 -11.30 8.50 6.79
C LYS A 464 -10.77 9.22 5.55
N TYR A 465 -10.40 8.46 4.53
CA TYR A 465 -9.80 8.98 3.30
C TYR A 465 -10.75 8.98 2.11
N GLY A 466 -11.95 8.43 2.25
CA GLY A 466 -12.89 8.24 1.14
C GLY A 466 -12.25 7.46 0.00
N ALA A 467 -11.48 6.42 0.32
CA ALA A 467 -10.68 5.67 -0.65
C ALA A 467 -10.93 4.17 -0.50
N PHE A 468 -11.41 3.56 -1.58
CA PHE A 468 -11.84 2.17 -1.59
C PHE A 468 -11.35 1.45 -2.83
N ILE A 469 -10.97 0.19 -2.66
CA ILE A 469 -10.68 -0.73 -3.76
C ILE A 469 -11.79 -1.75 -3.85
N ARG A 470 -11.92 -2.35 -5.03
CA ARG A 470 -12.68 -3.58 -5.21
C ARG A 470 -12.17 -4.68 -4.27
N THR A 471 -13.08 -5.42 -3.65
CA THR A 471 -12.73 -6.51 -2.72
C THR A 471 -11.83 -7.55 -3.36
N GLU A 472 -12.02 -7.87 -4.64
CA GLU A 472 -11.20 -8.85 -5.37
C GLU A 472 -9.74 -8.40 -5.56
N ASN A 473 -9.48 -7.11 -5.40
CA ASN A 473 -8.15 -6.53 -5.50
C ASN A 473 -7.53 -6.29 -4.11
N PHE A 474 -8.20 -6.66 -3.02
CA PHE A 474 -7.57 -6.62 -1.69
C PHE A 474 -6.29 -7.45 -1.73
N ASP A 475 -5.25 -6.93 -1.07
CA ASP A 475 -3.88 -7.46 -1.08
C ASP A 475 -3.10 -7.27 -2.41
N SER A 476 -3.69 -6.65 -3.42
CA SER A 476 -2.94 -6.19 -4.61
C SER A 476 -2.10 -4.95 -4.33
N GLU A 477 -1.12 -4.68 -5.19
CA GLU A 477 -0.24 -3.52 -5.08
C GLU A 477 -0.72 -2.35 -5.95
N PHE A 478 -0.76 -1.16 -5.36
CA PHE A 478 -1.24 0.05 -6.02
C PHE A 478 -0.21 1.18 -5.95
N PHE A 479 -0.17 2.02 -6.97
CA PHE A 479 0.62 3.25 -7.00
C PHE A 479 -0.17 4.35 -7.70
N MET A 480 -0.31 5.50 -7.04
CA MET A 480 -1.06 6.66 -7.54
C MET A 480 -2.47 6.29 -8.03
N GLY A 481 -3.23 5.53 -7.22
CA GLY A 481 -4.60 5.15 -7.54
C GLY A 481 -4.75 4.06 -8.62
N ARG A 482 -3.64 3.53 -9.16
CA ARG A 482 -3.64 2.49 -10.20
C ARG A 482 -3.06 1.19 -9.70
N LEU A 483 -3.65 0.08 -10.14
CA LEU A 483 -3.16 -1.27 -9.89
C LEU A 483 -1.83 -1.45 -10.64
N VAL A 484 -0.79 -1.81 -9.90
CA VAL A 484 0.55 -2.09 -10.45
C VAL A 484 0.79 -3.59 -10.56
N GLN A 485 0.45 -4.34 -9.50
CA GLN A 485 0.59 -5.78 -9.47
C GLN A 485 -0.66 -6.41 -8.85
N LYS A 486 -1.29 -7.31 -9.60
CA LYS A 486 -2.52 -7.98 -9.18
C LYS A 486 -2.24 -9.23 -8.34
N HIS A 487 -2.62 -9.12 -7.07
CA HIS A 487 -2.96 -10.16 -6.10
C HIS A 487 -4.06 -11.16 -6.58
N PRO A 488 -3.95 -12.49 -6.50
CA PRO A 488 -5.17 -13.29 -6.34
C PRO A 488 -5.86 -12.93 -5.03
N GLU A 489 -7.18 -12.75 -5.05
CA GLU A 489 -7.95 -12.44 -3.84
C GLU A 489 -7.71 -13.54 -2.77
N PRO A 490 -7.35 -13.16 -1.53
CA PRO A 490 -7.09 -14.13 -0.48
C PRO A 490 -8.36 -14.89 -0.08
N ARG A 491 -8.17 -16.14 0.35
CA ARG A 491 -9.23 -16.92 1.01
C ARG A 491 -9.74 -16.16 2.24
N ILE A 492 -11.02 -16.31 2.55
CA ILE A 492 -11.69 -15.59 3.63
C ILE A 492 -11.06 -15.88 5.00
N CYS A 493 -10.42 -17.04 5.17
CA CYS A 493 -9.72 -17.40 6.40
C CYS A 493 -8.56 -16.45 6.75
N PHE A 494 -7.87 -15.89 5.75
CA PHE A 494 -6.84 -14.87 5.99
C PHE A 494 -7.45 -13.55 6.48
N LEU A 495 -8.67 -13.22 6.02
CA LEU A 495 -9.44 -12.08 6.55
C LEU A 495 -10.01 -12.35 7.96
N GLN A 496 -10.33 -13.60 8.29
CA GLN A 496 -10.77 -14.00 9.63
C GLN A 496 -9.62 -14.01 10.65
N GLY A 497 -8.39 -14.21 10.16
CA GLY A 497 -7.16 -14.17 10.95
C GLY A 497 -6.78 -12.75 11.36
N MET A 498 -7.01 -11.77 10.48
CA MET A 498 -6.92 -10.33 10.78
C MET A 498 -7.95 -9.92 11.84
#